data_AF-A0A7V5GUG9-F1
#
_entry.id   AF-A0A7V5GUG9-F1
#
_cell.length_a   1.000
_cell.length_b   1.000
_cell.length_c   1.000
_cell.angle_alpha   90.00
_cell.angle_beta   90.00
_cell.angle_gamma   90.00
#
_symmetry.space_group_name_H-M   'P 1'
#
loop_
_entity.id
_entity.type
_entity.pdbx_description
1 polymer ?
#
loop_
_entity_poly.entity_id
_entity_poly.type
_entity_poly.pdbx_seq_one_letter_code
_entity_poly.pdbx_strand_id
1 'polypeptide(L)'
;MRIRPLFIGVIVQAIISFYDRRFNIFLIAALALSMWYAFHPNPILIDDSFISFRYARNLVEGNGLVWNPGERVEGYSNFLWVMLYALGFKLGIQPETFTYILAVPLHLACLIITWLLAMYVLRNRSLSLVILLLVGFNHSVAGFAGSGMETPLQLLEYLTAAYILCIGADKGWTVRRTLLLSLLLNLSILTRPDSLLLAGGAIIGWLLTHRNRRPRDYIALLLPFLLIVAPWLIWKQTYYGTLVPNSFNAKVRDLTGFGFGLYYVYLFVIYYT
;
A
#
# COMPACT_ATOMS: atom_id res chain seq x y z
N MET A 1 39.56 -9.14 -39.27
CA MET A 1 38.78 -10.22 -38.62
C MET A 1 37.31 -9.82 -38.57
N ARG A 2 36.49 -10.29 -39.52
CA ARG A 2 35.01 -10.14 -39.45
C ARG A 2 34.48 -11.29 -38.61
N ILE A 3 34.13 -11.03 -37.35
CA ILE A 3 33.40 -11.99 -36.51
C ILE A 3 32.09 -12.28 -37.26
N ARG A 4 31.90 -13.54 -37.69
CA ARG A 4 30.74 -13.93 -38.49
C ARG A 4 29.46 -13.73 -37.66
N PRO A 5 28.43 -13.04 -38.19
CA PRO A 5 27.18 -12.76 -37.47
C PRO A 5 26.47 -14.02 -36.94
N LEU A 6 26.75 -15.20 -37.52
CA LEU A 6 26.28 -16.50 -37.03
C LEU A 6 26.78 -16.85 -35.61
N PHE A 7 28.01 -16.47 -35.25
CA PHE A 7 28.60 -16.85 -33.96
C PHE A 7 27.99 -16.06 -32.80
N ILE A 8 27.69 -14.79 -33.03
CA ILE A 8 27.01 -13.90 -32.07
C ILE A 8 25.58 -14.42 -31.83
N GLY A 9 24.87 -14.83 -32.89
CA GLY A 9 23.51 -15.38 -32.77
C GLY A 9 23.44 -16.65 -31.91
N VAL A 10 24.41 -17.57 -32.06
CA VAL A 10 24.48 -18.81 -31.26
C VAL A 10 24.74 -18.50 -29.79
N ILE A 11 25.66 -17.59 -29.50
CA ILE A 11 25.96 -17.18 -28.12
C ILE A 11 24.74 -16.51 -27.47
N VAL A 12 24.07 -15.60 -28.19
CA VAL A 12 22.86 -14.93 -27.69
C VAL A 12 21.75 -15.93 -27.41
N GLN A 13 21.51 -16.90 -28.30
CA GLN A 13 20.52 -17.96 -28.07
C GLN A 13 20.88 -18.86 -26.89
N ALA A 14 22.16 -19.20 -26.71
CA ALA A 14 22.63 -19.97 -25.57
C ALA A 14 22.39 -19.22 -24.25
N ILE A 15 22.65 -17.91 -24.22
CA ILE A 15 22.39 -17.04 -23.06
C ILE A 15 20.89 -16.96 -22.76
N ILE A 16 20.05 -16.74 -23.77
CA ILE A 16 18.59 -16.69 -23.60
C ILE A 16 18.07 -18.03 -23.06
N SER A 17 18.49 -19.14 -23.65
CA SER A 17 18.09 -20.49 -23.21
C SER A 17 18.54 -20.79 -21.78
N PHE A 18 19.76 -20.37 -21.40
CA PHE A 18 20.26 -20.48 -20.04
C PHE A 18 19.42 -19.66 -19.05
N TYR A 19 19.16 -18.40 -19.36
CA TYR A 19 18.32 -17.50 -18.58
C TYR A 19 16.91 -18.06 -18.41
N ASP A 20 16.31 -18.52 -19.50
CA ASP A 20 14.94 -19.03 -19.55
C ASP A 20 14.76 -20.28 -18.67
N ARG A 21 15.74 -21.19 -18.70
CA ARG A 21 15.77 -22.40 -17.85
C ARG A 21 15.96 -22.08 -16.37
N ARG A 22 16.56 -20.93 -16.04
CA ARG A 22 16.96 -20.54 -14.69
C ARG A 22 16.18 -19.33 -14.16
N PHE A 23 15.15 -18.87 -14.87
CA PHE A 23 14.42 -17.64 -14.55
C PHE A 23 13.94 -17.57 -13.09
N ASN A 24 13.42 -18.68 -12.56
CA ASN A 24 12.94 -18.74 -11.17
C ASN A 24 14.06 -18.44 -10.15
N ILE A 25 15.30 -18.84 -10.44
CA ILE A 25 16.45 -18.53 -9.58
C ILE A 25 16.72 -17.03 -9.62
N PHE A 26 16.67 -16.40 -10.79
CA PHE A 26 16.84 -14.95 -10.91
C PHE A 26 15.72 -14.18 -10.19
N LEU A 27 14.47 -14.65 -10.27
CA LEU A 27 13.35 -14.05 -9.55
C LEU A 27 13.52 -14.16 -8.03
N ILE A 28 13.86 -15.35 -7.52
CA ILE A 28 14.11 -15.56 -6.09
C ILE A 28 15.29 -14.72 -5.62
N ALA A 29 16.38 -14.67 -6.39
CA ALA A 29 17.53 -13.84 -6.08
C ALA A 29 17.16 -12.35 -6.07
N ALA A 30 16.37 -11.86 -7.03
CA ALA A 30 15.92 -10.48 -7.07
C ALA A 30 15.03 -10.12 -5.87
N LEU A 31 14.10 -11.00 -5.49
CA LEU A 31 13.29 -10.83 -4.27
C LEU A 31 14.18 -10.81 -3.03
N ALA A 32 15.08 -11.79 -2.88
CA ALA A 32 15.97 -11.88 -1.73
C ALA A 32 16.90 -10.67 -1.60
N LEU A 33 17.47 -10.19 -2.71
CA LEU A 33 18.33 -9.00 -2.73
C LEU A 33 17.54 -7.72 -2.41
N SER A 34 16.31 -7.58 -2.91
CA SER A 34 15.44 -6.44 -2.60
C SER A 34 15.03 -6.44 -1.12
N MET A 35 14.68 -7.61 -0.58
CA MET A 35 14.40 -7.78 0.85
C MET A 35 15.64 -7.47 1.70
N TRP A 36 16.81 -7.98 1.29
CA TRP A 36 18.06 -7.65 1.96
C TRP A 36 18.32 -6.14 1.93
N TYR A 37 18.17 -5.47 0.79
CA TYR A 37 18.34 -4.03 0.68
C TYR A 37 17.39 -3.24 1.62
N ALA A 38 16.13 -3.66 1.71
CA ALA A 38 15.13 -3.00 2.55
C ALA A 38 15.37 -3.16 4.06
N PHE A 39 15.94 -4.29 4.52
CA PHE A 39 16.06 -4.61 5.95
C PHE A 39 17.51 -4.67 6.47
N HIS A 40 18.51 -4.73 5.60
CA HIS A 40 19.93 -4.72 5.98
C HIS A 40 20.36 -3.49 6.81
N PRO A 41 19.94 -2.25 6.50
CA PRO A 41 20.35 -1.11 7.30
C PRO A 41 19.72 -1.05 8.71
N ASN A 42 18.96 -2.08 9.15
CA ASN A 42 18.09 -2.05 10.32
C ASN A 42 17.15 -0.82 10.26
N PRO A 43 15.97 -0.95 9.65
CA PRO A 43 15.04 0.16 9.49
C PRO A 43 14.84 0.92 10.80
N ILE A 44 15.16 2.21 10.78
CA ILE A 44 14.95 3.07 11.94
C ILE A 44 13.44 3.28 12.05
N LEU A 45 12.88 2.97 13.21
CA LEU A 45 11.50 3.33 13.51
C LEU A 45 11.40 4.85 13.47
N ILE A 46 10.47 5.35 12.67
CA ILE A 46 10.23 6.79 12.58
C ILE A 46 9.44 7.20 13.82
N ASP A 47 9.76 8.37 14.38
CA ASP A 47 9.13 8.91 15.59
C ASP A 47 7.59 8.91 15.51
N ASP A 48 7.04 9.25 14.33
CA ASP A 48 5.59 9.22 14.04
C ASP A 48 4.93 7.85 14.33
N SER A 49 5.67 6.74 14.22
CA SER A 49 5.13 5.40 14.51
C SER A 49 4.73 5.24 15.98
N PHE A 50 5.41 5.92 16.89
CA PHE A 50 5.12 5.88 18.33
C PHE A 50 3.76 6.48 18.67
N ILE A 51 3.21 7.34 17.81
CA ILE A 51 1.84 7.80 17.94
C ILE A 51 0.88 6.62 17.87
N SER A 52 1.02 5.79 16.84
CA SER A 52 0.19 4.61 16.64
C SER A 52 0.35 3.63 17.81
N PHE A 53 1.58 3.46 18.32
CA PHE A 53 1.87 2.57 19.45
C PHE A 53 1.17 3.04 20.72
N ARG A 54 1.18 4.33 21.02
CA ARG A 54 0.55 4.88 22.21
C ARG A 54 -0.96 4.71 22.18
N TYR A 55 -1.60 5.03 21.05
CA TYR A 55 -3.05 4.82 20.90
C TYR A 55 -3.42 3.34 21.02
N ALA A 56 -2.63 2.45 20.42
CA ALA A 56 -2.82 1.02 20.52
C ALA A 56 -2.68 0.50 21.96
N ARG A 57 -1.65 0.96 22.69
CA ARG A 57 -1.43 0.63 24.10
C ARG A 57 -2.60 1.10 24.97
N ASN A 58 -3.01 2.36 24.83
CA ASN A 58 -4.13 2.92 25.59
C ASN A 58 -5.44 2.17 25.36
N LEU A 59 -5.69 1.71 24.12
CA LEU A 59 -6.84 0.86 23.83
C LEU A 59 -6.78 -0.46 24.62
N VAL A 60 -5.63 -1.13 24.62
CA VAL A 60 -5.44 -2.43 25.30
C VAL A 60 -5.49 -2.28 26.82
N GLU A 61 -5.02 -1.16 27.37
CA GLU A 61 -5.08 -0.84 28.81
C GLU A 61 -6.48 -0.39 29.27
N GLY A 62 -7.45 -0.28 28.36
CA GLY A 62 -8.84 0.10 28.68
C GLY A 62 -9.08 1.61 28.76
N ASN A 63 -8.07 2.42 28.45
CA ASN A 63 -8.19 3.89 28.38
C ASN A 63 -8.92 4.36 27.12
N GLY A 64 -9.05 3.47 26.13
CA GLY A 64 -9.67 3.76 24.83
C GLY A 64 -8.67 4.32 23.82
N LEU A 65 -9.16 4.70 22.64
CA LEU A 65 -8.32 5.22 21.55
C LEU A 65 -8.05 6.72 21.73
N VAL A 66 -7.23 7.05 22.71
CA VAL A 66 -6.90 8.43 23.11
C VAL A 66 -5.39 8.59 23.28
N TRP A 67 -4.90 9.83 23.20
CA TRP A 67 -3.51 10.14 23.56
C TRP A 67 -3.33 10.30 25.08
N ASN A 68 -4.21 11.07 25.71
CA ASN A 68 -4.30 11.28 27.15
C ASN A 68 -5.60 10.63 27.65
N PRO A 69 -5.54 9.69 28.62
CA PRO A 69 -6.75 9.18 29.26
C PRO A 69 -7.64 10.31 29.79
N GLY A 70 -8.94 10.24 29.49
CA GLY A 70 -9.91 11.28 29.82
C GLY A 70 -10.16 12.30 28.70
N GLU A 71 -9.25 12.44 27.73
CA GLU A 71 -9.38 13.36 26.58
C GLU A 71 -9.63 12.61 25.28
N ARG A 72 -10.86 12.65 24.77
CA ARG A 72 -11.24 11.98 23.51
C ARG A 72 -10.85 12.81 22.29
N VAL A 73 -9.57 12.79 21.96
CA VAL A 73 -8.99 13.50 20.81
C VAL A 73 -8.41 12.47 19.84
N GLU A 74 -8.78 12.54 18.57
CA GLU A 74 -8.20 11.70 17.52
C GLU A 74 -6.92 12.35 16.96
N GLY A 75 -5.76 11.79 17.31
CA GLY A 75 -4.43 12.25 16.88
C GLY A 75 -3.71 11.35 15.87
N TYR A 76 -4.34 10.27 15.42
CA TYR A 76 -3.81 9.37 14.38
C TYR A 76 -4.63 9.49 13.10
N SER A 77 -4.07 9.01 11.98
CA SER A 77 -4.73 8.96 10.67
C SER A 77 -4.56 7.60 9.99
N ASN A 78 -4.40 6.55 10.78
CA ASN A 78 -4.12 5.18 10.33
C ASN A 78 -4.82 4.13 11.20
N PHE A 79 -6.15 4.26 11.33
CA PHE A 79 -6.98 3.45 12.23
C PHE A 79 -6.70 1.94 12.13
N LEU A 80 -6.64 1.38 10.92
CA LEU A 80 -6.39 -0.05 10.73
C LEU A 80 -5.02 -0.46 11.31
N TRP A 81 -4.01 0.39 11.13
CA TRP A 81 -2.66 0.15 11.65
C TRP A 81 -2.61 0.19 13.18
N VAL A 82 -3.31 1.15 13.80
CA VAL A 82 -3.48 1.20 15.26
C VAL A 82 -4.15 -0.08 15.79
N MET A 83 -5.18 -0.59 15.10
CA MET A 83 -5.85 -1.84 15.48
C MET A 83 -4.92 -3.05 15.39
N LEU A 84 -4.05 -3.10 14.37
CA LEU A 84 -3.05 -4.15 14.25
C LEU A 84 -2.05 -4.08 15.41
N TYR A 85 -1.54 -2.91 15.77
CA TYR A 85 -0.67 -2.79 16.95
C TYR A 85 -1.38 -3.12 18.26
N ALA A 86 -2.66 -2.79 18.39
CA ALA A 86 -3.45 -3.18 19.56
C ALA A 86 -3.52 -4.70 19.70
N LEU A 87 -3.62 -5.44 18.58
CA LEU A 87 -3.49 -6.89 18.58
C LEU A 87 -2.09 -7.34 19.05
N GLY A 88 -1.03 -6.70 18.56
CA GLY A 88 0.36 -6.99 19.00
C GLY A 88 0.54 -6.81 20.51
N PHE A 89 0.07 -5.68 21.06
CA PHE A 89 0.09 -5.41 22.51
C PHE A 89 -0.73 -6.43 23.30
N LYS A 90 -1.92 -6.81 22.81
CA LYS A 90 -2.76 -7.83 23.46
C LYS A 90 -2.07 -9.20 23.50
N LEU A 91 -1.21 -9.50 22.53
CA LEU A 91 -0.39 -10.71 22.48
C LEU A 91 0.91 -10.60 23.31
N GLY A 92 1.15 -9.46 23.97
CA GLY A 92 2.37 -9.21 24.76
C GLY A 92 3.63 -8.98 23.91
N ILE A 93 3.48 -8.68 22.61
CA ILE A 93 4.60 -8.45 21.70
C ILE A 93 4.97 -6.97 21.75
N GLN A 94 6.27 -6.68 21.93
CA GLN A 94 6.78 -5.31 21.86
C GLN A 94 6.52 -4.71 20.47
N PRO A 95 6.05 -3.45 20.38
CA PRO A 95 5.63 -2.84 19.11
C PRO A 95 6.76 -2.75 18.08
N GLU A 96 8.01 -2.62 18.52
CA GLU A 96 9.20 -2.62 17.67
C GLU A 96 9.35 -3.98 16.95
N THR A 97 9.24 -5.08 17.69
CA THR A 97 9.27 -6.44 17.13
C THR A 97 8.05 -6.70 16.26
N PHE A 98 6.86 -6.30 16.73
CA PHE A 98 5.62 -6.49 16.00
C PHE A 98 5.60 -5.75 14.66
N THR A 99 6.26 -4.59 14.59
CA THR A 99 6.49 -3.86 13.33
C THR A 99 7.13 -4.76 12.29
N TYR A 100 8.21 -5.47 12.62
CA TYR A 100 8.89 -6.35 11.67
C TYR A 100 8.08 -7.59 11.31
N ILE A 101 7.29 -8.12 12.24
CA ILE A 101 6.36 -9.23 12.00
C ILE A 101 5.34 -8.87 10.91
N LEU A 102 4.88 -7.61 10.87
CA LEU A 102 3.98 -7.11 9.83
C LEU A 102 4.74 -6.68 8.57
N ALA A 103 5.80 -5.88 8.72
CA ALA A 103 6.52 -5.22 7.64
C ALA A 103 7.14 -6.21 6.65
N VAL A 104 7.82 -7.27 7.13
CA VAL A 104 8.51 -8.24 6.27
C VAL A 104 7.56 -8.94 5.30
N PRO A 105 6.46 -9.58 5.74
CA PRO A 105 5.53 -10.23 4.82
C PRO A 105 4.78 -9.22 3.94
N LEU A 106 4.43 -8.04 4.45
CA LEU A 106 3.77 -6.99 3.65
C LEU A 106 4.66 -6.48 2.52
N HIS A 107 5.93 -6.21 2.82
CA HIS A 107 6.88 -5.73 1.82
C HIS A 107 7.19 -6.82 0.79
N LEU A 108 7.37 -8.07 1.21
CA LEU A 108 7.52 -9.20 0.28
C LEU A 108 6.30 -9.33 -0.64
N ALA A 109 5.08 -9.21 -0.09
CA ALA A 109 3.85 -9.22 -0.86
C ALA A 109 3.79 -8.04 -1.86
N CYS A 110 4.27 -6.84 -1.49
CA CYS A 110 4.39 -5.70 -2.40
C CYS A 110 5.28 -6.03 -3.60
N LEU A 111 6.43 -6.66 -3.39
CA LEU A 111 7.34 -7.04 -4.47
C LEU A 111 6.74 -8.12 -5.37
N ILE A 112 6.08 -9.12 -4.79
CA ILE A 112 5.39 -10.17 -5.54
C ILE A 112 4.27 -9.58 -6.40
N ILE A 113 3.41 -8.73 -5.84
CA ILE A 113 2.30 -8.14 -6.59
C ILE A 113 2.80 -7.15 -7.64
N THR A 114 3.91 -6.44 -7.38
CA THR A 114 4.59 -5.60 -8.38
C THR A 114 5.01 -6.44 -9.58
N TRP A 115 5.66 -7.58 -9.34
CA TRP A 115 6.04 -8.50 -10.42
C TRP A 115 4.83 -9.05 -11.16
N LEU A 116 3.79 -9.50 -10.45
CA LEU A 116 2.55 -10.01 -11.07
C LEU A 116 1.84 -8.95 -11.92
N LEU A 117 1.77 -7.71 -11.42
CA LEU A 117 1.18 -6.59 -12.14
C LEU A 117 2.00 -6.23 -13.38
N ALA A 118 3.34 -6.15 -13.25
CA ALA A 118 4.23 -5.92 -14.38
C ALA A 118 4.12 -7.04 -15.42
N MET A 119 4.05 -8.31 -14.98
CA MET A 119 3.82 -9.46 -15.85
C MET A 119 2.50 -9.34 -16.61
N TYR A 120 1.46 -8.88 -15.94
CA TYR A 120 0.14 -8.69 -16.53
C TYR A 120 0.15 -7.61 -17.63
N VAL A 121 0.74 -6.46 -17.32
CA VAL A 121 0.73 -5.28 -18.20
C VAL A 121 1.74 -5.42 -19.34
N LEU A 122 2.98 -5.82 -19.04
CA LEU A 122 4.07 -5.88 -20.01
C LEU A 122 4.11 -7.18 -20.79
N ARG A 123 3.49 -8.25 -20.27
CA ARG A 123 3.50 -9.61 -20.85
C ARG A 123 4.92 -10.11 -21.15
N ASN A 124 5.90 -9.62 -20.40
CA ASN A 124 7.33 -9.90 -20.60
C ASN A 124 8.01 -10.10 -19.24
N ARG A 125 8.55 -11.31 -19.03
CA ARG A 125 9.16 -11.71 -17.76
C ARG A 125 10.45 -10.97 -17.41
N SER A 126 11.24 -10.62 -18.42
CA SER A 126 12.50 -9.91 -18.21
C SER A 126 12.25 -8.46 -17.83
N LEU A 127 11.35 -7.78 -18.55
CA LEU A 127 10.96 -6.41 -18.20
C LEU A 127 10.27 -6.37 -16.83
N SER A 128 9.44 -7.37 -16.51
CA SER A 128 8.78 -7.44 -15.20
C SER A 128 9.77 -7.66 -14.05
N LEU A 129 10.84 -8.42 -14.29
CA LEU A 129 11.94 -8.56 -13.34
C LEU A 129 12.70 -7.24 -13.16
N VAL A 130 12.91 -6.47 -14.23
CA VAL A 130 13.50 -5.12 -14.16
C VAL A 130 12.59 -4.19 -13.33
N ILE A 131 11.28 -4.20 -13.54
CA ILE A 131 10.34 -3.40 -12.73
C ILE A 131 10.41 -3.80 -11.25
N LEU A 132 10.43 -5.11 -10.94
CA LEU A 132 10.60 -5.58 -9.57
C LEU A 132 11.90 -5.05 -8.94
N LEU A 133 13.02 -5.09 -9.67
CA LEU A 133 14.29 -4.57 -9.18
C LEU A 133 14.25 -3.06 -8.99
N LEU A 134 13.67 -2.30 -9.93
CA LEU A 134 13.54 -0.85 -9.81
C LEU A 134 12.71 -0.45 -8.59
N VAL A 135 11.61 -1.16 -8.31
CA VAL A 135 10.78 -0.92 -7.12
C VAL A 135 11.48 -1.41 -5.85
N GLY A 136 12.08 -2.60 -5.87
CA GLY A 136 12.74 -3.20 -4.72
C GLY A 136 13.99 -2.46 -4.25
N PHE A 137 14.73 -1.84 -5.18
CA PHE A 137 15.87 -0.98 -4.89
C PHE A 137 15.53 0.51 -4.82
N ASN A 138 14.25 0.88 -4.91
CA ASN A 138 13.85 2.27 -4.71
C ASN A 138 14.03 2.64 -3.23
N HIS A 139 14.80 3.70 -2.98
CA HIS A 139 15.15 4.12 -1.63
C HIS A 139 13.94 4.46 -0.75
N SER A 140 12.89 5.07 -1.32
CA SER A 140 11.67 5.39 -0.57
C SER A 140 10.90 4.14 -0.20
N VAL A 141 10.71 3.21 -1.14
CA VAL A 141 9.99 1.95 -0.89
C VAL A 141 10.73 1.10 0.15
N ALA A 142 12.05 1.00 0.03
CA ALA A 142 12.91 0.30 0.97
C ALA A 142 12.96 0.99 2.35
N GLY A 143 13.15 2.31 2.38
CA GLY A 143 13.24 3.09 3.63
C GLY A 143 11.98 3.05 4.48
N PHE A 144 10.80 3.03 3.85
CA PHE A 144 9.53 2.89 4.57
C PHE A 144 9.17 1.45 4.92
N ALA A 145 9.88 0.44 4.38
CA ALA A 145 9.54 -0.98 4.53
C ALA A 145 9.42 -1.41 6.01
N GLY A 146 10.38 -1.03 6.85
CA GLY A 146 10.41 -1.35 8.27
C GLY A 146 10.25 -0.13 9.20
N SER A 147 9.72 0.98 8.68
CA SER A 147 9.70 2.27 9.40
C SER A 147 8.76 2.36 10.61
N GLY A 148 7.92 1.35 10.85
CA GLY A 148 6.83 1.41 11.84
C GLY A 148 5.54 2.08 11.31
N MET A 149 5.58 2.59 10.09
CA MET A 149 4.43 3.22 9.43
C MET A 149 3.61 2.21 8.63
N GLU A 150 2.35 2.54 8.37
CA GLU A 150 1.42 1.74 7.56
C GLU A 150 1.77 1.68 6.07
N THR A 151 2.80 2.41 5.63
CA THR A 151 3.19 2.57 4.23
C THR A 151 3.32 1.25 3.44
N PRO A 152 3.91 0.16 3.98
CA PRO A 152 3.98 -1.12 3.25
C PRO A 152 2.60 -1.74 3.03
N LEU A 153 1.70 -1.63 4.03
CA LEU A 153 0.31 -2.07 3.87
C LEU A 153 -0.40 -1.22 2.82
N GLN A 154 -0.22 0.10 2.88
CA GLN A 154 -0.86 1.02 1.94
C GLN A 154 -0.43 0.77 0.50
N LEU A 155 0.87 0.54 0.27
CA LEU A 155 1.41 0.21 -1.04
C LEU A 155 0.85 -1.12 -1.56
N LEU A 156 0.77 -2.14 -0.71
CA LEU A 156 0.20 -3.43 -1.06
C LEU A 156 -1.26 -3.29 -1.51
N GLU A 157 -2.06 -2.52 -0.78
CA GLU A 157 -3.46 -2.24 -1.12
C GLU A 157 -3.57 -1.54 -2.48
N TYR A 158 -2.71 -0.55 -2.73
CA TYR A 158 -2.72 0.21 -3.98
C TYR A 158 -2.36 -0.67 -5.18
N LEU A 159 -1.29 -1.46 -5.07
CA LEU A 159 -0.85 -2.37 -6.13
C LEU A 159 -1.88 -3.48 -6.39
N THR A 160 -2.49 -4.01 -5.33
CA THR A 160 -3.52 -5.04 -5.44
C THR A 160 -4.79 -4.49 -6.07
N ALA A 161 -5.21 -3.27 -5.73
CA ALA A 161 -6.35 -2.60 -6.36
C ALA A 161 -6.10 -2.38 -7.86
N ALA A 162 -4.91 -1.90 -8.24
CA ALA A 162 -4.50 -1.74 -9.63
C ALA A 162 -4.52 -3.09 -10.38
N TYR A 163 -4.00 -4.15 -9.77
CA TYR A 163 -4.03 -5.49 -10.34
C TYR A 163 -5.46 -6.03 -10.57
N ILE A 164 -6.36 -5.84 -9.61
CA ILE A 164 -7.77 -6.22 -9.75
C ILE A 164 -8.45 -5.41 -10.86
N LEU A 165 -8.17 -4.11 -10.97
CA LEU A 165 -8.69 -3.24 -12.04
C LEU A 165 -8.23 -3.71 -13.42
N CYS A 166 -6.93 -4.00 -13.60
CA CYS A 166 -6.41 -4.54 -14.86
C CYS A 166 -7.10 -5.84 -15.26
N ILE A 167 -7.24 -6.78 -14.32
CA ILE A 167 -7.93 -8.06 -14.56
C ILE A 167 -9.40 -7.84 -14.88
N GLY A 168 -10.08 -6.97 -14.13
CA GLY A 168 -11.50 -6.66 -14.35
C GLY A 168 -11.76 -6.02 -15.71
N ALA A 169 -10.85 -5.15 -16.16
CA ALA A 169 -10.96 -4.49 -17.46
C ALA A 169 -10.74 -5.46 -18.63
N ASP A 170 -9.76 -6.37 -18.52
CA ASP A 170 -9.36 -7.26 -19.61
C ASP A 170 -10.18 -8.56 -19.63
N LYS A 171 -10.40 -9.19 -18.46
CA LYS A 171 -11.12 -10.47 -18.32
C LYS A 171 -12.58 -10.31 -17.87
N GLY A 172 -13.08 -9.07 -17.86
CA GLY A 172 -14.43 -8.72 -17.41
C GLY A 172 -14.61 -8.69 -15.89
N TRP A 173 -15.66 -8.02 -15.44
CA TRP A 173 -15.96 -7.92 -14.02
C TRP A 173 -16.93 -9.01 -13.56
N THR A 174 -16.70 -9.47 -12.33
CA THR A 174 -17.62 -10.34 -11.61
C THR A 174 -18.00 -9.69 -10.28
N VAL A 175 -19.09 -10.14 -9.67
CA VAL A 175 -19.50 -9.74 -8.31
C VAL A 175 -18.35 -9.92 -7.33
N ARG A 176 -17.65 -11.06 -7.39
CA ARG A 176 -16.49 -11.36 -6.53
C ARG A 176 -15.35 -10.35 -6.73
N ARG A 177 -14.99 -10.02 -7.97
CA ARG A 177 -13.92 -9.05 -8.25
C ARG A 177 -14.29 -7.65 -7.75
N THR A 178 -15.54 -7.24 -7.96
CA THR A 178 -16.07 -5.95 -7.49
C THR A 178 -16.07 -5.90 -5.95
N LEU A 179 -16.49 -6.98 -5.29
CA LEU A 179 -16.49 -7.08 -3.83
C LEU A 179 -15.07 -7.02 -3.27
N LEU A 180 -14.12 -7.76 -3.86
CA LEU A 180 -12.71 -7.74 -3.44
C LEU A 180 -12.07 -6.36 -3.63
N LEU A 181 -12.33 -5.70 -4.77
CA LEU A 181 -11.88 -4.33 -5.00
C LEU A 181 -12.46 -3.40 -3.93
N SER A 182 -13.78 -3.42 -3.74
CA SER A 182 -14.43 -2.54 -2.77
C SER A 182 -13.94 -2.79 -1.34
N LEU A 183 -13.83 -4.05 -0.91
CA LEU A 183 -13.30 -4.39 0.41
C LEU A 183 -11.90 -3.80 0.60
N LEU A 184 -11.03 -3.98 -0.39
CA LEU A 184 -9.67 -3.47 -0.34
C LEU A 184 -9.62 -1.93 -0.29
N LEU A 185 -10.44 -1.25 -1.08
CA LEU A 185 -10.53 0.22 -1.05
C LEU A 185 -11.02 0.72 0.31
N ASN A 186 -12.00 0.05 0.91
CA ASN A 186 -12.51 0.42 2.23
C ASN A 186 -11.48 0.17 3.34
N LEU A 187 -10.74 -0.94 3.28
CA LEU A 187 -9.61 -1.17 4.19
C LEU A 187 -8.53 -0.09 4.00
N SER A 188 -8.23 0.30 2.75
CA SER A 188 -7.26 1.36 2.48
C SER A 188 -7.63 2.72 3.03
N ILE A 189 -8.93 3.04 3.13
CA ILE A 189 -9.43 4.27 3.78
C ILE A 189 -9.18 4.22 5.30
N LEU A 190 -9.34 3.05 5.93
CA LEU A 190 -9.01 2.86 7.35
C LEU A 190 -7.48 2.85 7.57
N THR A 191 -6.70 2.40 6.59
CA THR A 191 -5.22 2.47 6.60
C THR A 191 -4.75 3.91 6.50
N ARG A 192 -5.29 4.70 5.56
CA ARG A 192 -5.09 6.15 5.45
C ARG A 192 -6.30 6.85 4.83
N PRO A 193 -6.82 7.95 5.41
CA PRO A 193 -7.91 8.73 4.82
C PRO A 193 -7.62 9.25 3.41
N ASP A 194 -6.36 9.53 3.08
CA ASP A 194 -5.95 10.00 1.74
C ASP A 194 -6.24 8.98 0.63
N SER A 195 -6.43 7.70 1.00
CA SER A 195 -6.83 6.62 0.10
C SER A 195 -8.24 6.81 -0.48
N LEU A 196 -8.99 7.82 -0.03
CA LEU A 196 -10.19 8.30 -0.73
C LEU A 196 -9.88 8.68 -2.20
N LEU A 197 -8.70 9.20 -2.49
CA LEU A 197 -8.27 9.49 -3.87
C LEU A 197 -8.10 8.21 -4.69
N LEU A 198 -7.47 7.18 -4.10
CA LEU A 198 -7.40 5.87 -4.75
C LEU A 198 -8.80 5.29 -4.95
N ALA A 199 -9.64 5.31 -3.91
CA ALA A 199 -10.99 4.77 -3.99
C ALA A 199 -11.80 5.44 -5.09
N GLY A 200 -11.75 6.77 -5.19
CA GLY A 200 -12.37 7.54 -6.27
C GLY A 200 -11.84 7.13 -7.65
N GLY A 201 -10.52 7.11 -7.83
CA GLY A 201 -9.90 6.71 -9.10
C GLY A 201 -10.22 5.27 -9.51
N ALA A 202 -10.21 4.33 -8.55
CA ALA A 202 -10.54 2.93 -8.76
C ALA A 202 -12.03 2.74 -9.10
N ILE A 203 -12.93 3.45 -8.42
CA ILE A 203 -14.37 3.45 -8.73
C ILE A 203 -14.60 4.02 -10.14
N ILE A 204 -13.93 5.12 -10.51
CA ILE A 204 -13.99 5.67 -11.87
C ILE A 204 -13.49 4.62 -12.88
N GLY A 205 -12.34 3.99 -12.62
CA GLY A 205 -11.81 2.92 -13.47
C GLY A 205 -12.80 1.76 -13.65
N TRP A 206 -13.45 1.33 -12.57
CA TRP A 206 -14.52 0.33 -12.60
C TRP A 206 -15.76 0.82 -13.38
N LEU A 207 -16.14 2.10 -13.24
CA LEU A 207 -17.21 2.75 -13.99
C LEU A 207 -16.90 2.94 -15.48
N LEU A 208 -15.63 2.98 -15.87
CA LEU A 208 -15.23 3.05 -17.28
C LEU A 208 -15.11 1.68 -17.94
N THR A 209 -14.75 0.66 -17.17
CA THR A 209 -14.44 -0.68 -17.69
C THR A 209 -15.57 -1.69 -17.54
N HIS A 210 -16.45 -1.56 -16.53
CA HIS A 210 -17.56 -2.52 -16.31
C HIS A 210 -18.86 -2.16 -17.05
N ARG A 211 -18.92 -2.26 -18.38
CA ARG A 211 -20.07 -1.70 -19.15
C ARG A 211 -21.45 -2.30 -18.82
N ASN A 212 -21.54 -3.61 -18.55
CA ASN A 212 -22.81 -4.34 -18.37
C ASN A 212 -23.13 -4.60 -16.89
N ARG A 213 -23.28 -3.53 -16.11
CA ARG A 213 -23.52 -3.60 -14.65
C ARG A 213 -24.91 -4.13 -14.34
N ARG A 214 -25.01 -4.98 -13.33
CA ARG A 214 -26.28 -5.43 -12.75
C ARG A 214 -26.43 -4.88 -11.33
N PRO A 215 -27.65 -4.81 -10.75
CA PRO A 215 -27.87 -4.34 -9.38
C PRO A 215 -26.95 -5.00 -8.34
N ARG A 216 -26.70 -6.30 -8.47
CA ARG A 216 -25.77 -7.07 -7.61
C ARG A 216 -24.32 -6.55 -7.61
N ASP A 217 -23.87 -5.91 -8.70
CA ASP A 217 -22.51 -5.37 -8.78
C ASP A 217 -22.40 -4.07 -7.97
N TYR A 218 -23.46 -3.25 -7.96
CA TYR A 218 -23.54 -2.07 -7.09
C TYR A 218 -23.63 -2.46 -5.62
N ILE A 219 -24.37 -3.52 -5.30
CA ILE A 219 -24.40 -4.08 -3.94
C ILE A 219 -22.99 -4.53 -3.54
N ALA A 220 -22.28 -5.26 -4.40
CA ALA A 220 -20.90 -5.67 -4.12
C ALA A 220 -19.94 -4.48 -3.95
N LEU A 221 -20.20 -3.36 -4.65
CA LEU A 221 -19.42 -2.13 -4.52
C LEU A 221 -19.73 -1.38 -3.22
N LEU A 222 -21.00 -1.29 -2.82
CA LEU A 222 -21.43 -0.48 -1.67
C LEU A 222 -21.40 -1.24 -0.34
N LEU A 223 -21.55 -2.57 -0.36
CA LEU A 223 -21.69 -3.37 0.85
C LEU A 223 -20.48 -3.24 1.80
N PRO A 224 -19.22 -3.32 1.34
CA PRO A 224 -18.08 -3.13 2.23
C PRO A 224 -18.02 -1.73 2.87
N PHE A 225 -18.42 -0.69 2.14
CA PHE A 225 -18.52 0.65 2.71
C PHE A 225 -19.55 0.71 3.84
N LEU A 226 -20.74 0.16 3.61
CA LEU A 226 -21.83 0.14 4.59
C LEU A 226 -21.48 -0.69 5.84
N LEU A 227 -20.64 -1.72 5.72
CA LEU A 227 -20.27 -2.60 6.81
C LEU A 227 -18.99 -2.20 7.55
N ILE A 228 -18.11 -1.42 6.93
CA ILE A 228 -16.77 -1.12 7.47
C ILE A 228 -16.62 0.38 7.71
N VAL A 229 -16.66 1.18 6.64
CA VAL A 229 -16.38 2.63 6.74
C VAL A 229 -17.53 3.37 7.40
N ALA A 230 -18.78 3.09 7.05
CA ALA A 230 -19.93 3.80 7.63
C ALA A 230 -20.05 3.59 9.15
N PRO A 231 -19.96 2.36 9.70
CA PRO A 231 -19.97 2.16 11.15
C PRO A 231 -18.77 2.80 11.83
N TRP A 232 -17.59 2.76 11.20
CA TRP A 232 -16.40 3.44 11.71
C TRP A 232 -16.58 4.96 11.78
N LEU A 233 -17.15 5.59 10.76
CA LEU A 233 -17.45 7.03 10.76
C LEU A 233 -18.50 7.40 11.82
N ILE A 234 -19.55 6.60 11.96
CA ILE A 234 -20.57 6.80 13.01
C ILE A 234 -19.92 6.68 14.39
N TRP A 235 -19.12 5.64 14.61
CA TRP A 235 -18.36 5.47 15.86
C TRP A 235 -17.47 6.69 16.12
N LYS A 236 -16.69 7.15 15.15
CA LYS A 236 -15.85 8.35 15.27
C LYS A 236 -16.65 9.58 15.69
N GLN A 237 -17.79 9.83 15.05
CA GLN A 237 -18.66 10.96 15.41
C GLN A 237 -19.16 10.84 16.86
N THR A 238 -19.57 9.66 17.30
CA THR A 238 -20.05 9.44 18.67
C THR A 238 -18.93 9.43 19.72
N TYR A 239 -17.73 9.02 19.35
CA TYR A 239 -16.61 8.83 20.26
C TYR A 239 -15.76 10.09 20.41
N TYR A 240 -15.39 10.73 19.29
CA TYR A 240 -14.54 11.93 19.24
C TYR A 240 -15.34 13.24 19.05
N GLY A 241 -16.60 13.17 18.62
CA GLY A 241 -17.40 14.36 18.28
C GLY A 241 -17.13 14.93 16.88
N THR A 242 -16.17 14.37 16.14
CA THR A 242 -15.80 14.81 14.79
C THR A 242 -15.61 13.62 13.84
N LEU A 243 -15.89 13.83 12.55
CA LEU A 243 -15.58 12.86 11.49
C LEU A 243 -14.14 12.96 11.01
N VAL A 244 -13.57 14.17 11.08
CA VAL A 244 -12.22 14.48 10.59
C VAL A 244 -11.24 14.44 11.76
N PRO A 245 -10.06 13.81 11.61
CA PRO A 245 -9.03 13.79 12.65
C PRO A 245 -8.60 15.21 13.05
N ASN A 246 -8.32 15.41 14.34
CA ASN A 246 -7.87 16.71 14.83
C ASN A 246 -6.52 17.13 14.23
N SER A 247 -5.70 16.17 13.80
CA SER A 247 -4.45 16.43 13.08
C SER A 247 -4.65 17.18 11.76
N PHE A 248 -5.78 16.96 11.07
CA PHE A 248 -6.14 17.73 9.88
C PHE A 248 -6.52 19.17 10.26
N ASN A 249 -7.39 19.32 11.26
CA ASN A 249 -7.84 20.64 11.72
C ASN A 249 -6.70 21.49 12.29
N ALA A 250 -5.67 20.88 12.87
CA ALA A 250 -4.48 21.58 13.34
C ALA A 250 -3.59 22.09 12.18
N LYS A 251 -3.61 21.41 11.02
CA LYS A 251 -2.74 21.70 9.87
C LYS A 251 -3.38 22.58 8.79
N VAL A 252 -4.71 22.68 8.73
CA VAL A 252 -5.46 23.32 7.62
C VAL A 252 -6.13 24.64 8.05
N ARG A 253 -5.62 25.31 9.09
CA ARG A 253 -6.32 26.46 9.68
C ARG A 253 -6.50 27.69 8.77
N ASP A 254 -5.78 27.84 7.65
CA ASP A 254 -5.83 29.05 6.81
C ASP A 254 -5.79 28.78 5.28
N LEU A 255 -6.28 29.75 4.49
CA LEU A 255 -6.20 29.81 3.00
C LEU A 255 -4.76 29.75 2.44
N THR A 256 -3.75 29.78 3.31
CA THR A 256 -2.34 29.58 3.00
C THR A 256 -2.04 28.15 2.51
N GLY A 257 -2.87 27.17 2.86
CA GLY A 257 -2.67 25.75 2.47
C GLY A 257 -2.62 25.52 0.96
N PHE A 258 -3.43 26.23 0.16
CA PHE A 258 -3.39 26.13 -1.30
C PHE A 258 -2.12 26.74 -1.89
N GLY A 259 -1.65 27.87 -1.32
CA GLY A 259 -0.39 28.51 -1.72
C GLY A 259 0.82 27.62 -1.43
N PHE A 260 0.85 26.99 -0.24
CA PHE A 260 1.85 25.97 0.08
C PHE A 260 1.76 24.75 -0.84
N GLY A 261 0.55 24.30 -1.18
CA GLY A 261 0.34 23.21 -2.15
C GLY A 261 0.98 23.50 -3.50
N LEU A 262 0.72 24.68 -4.08
CA LEU A 262 1.35 25.11 -5.34
C LEU A 262 2.86 25.25 -5.20
N TYR A 263 3.34 25.75 -4.06
CA TYR A 263 4.76 25.84 -3.76
C TYR A 263 5.43 24.45 -3.69
N TYR A 264 4.78 23.44 -3.10
CA TYR A 264 5.28 22.08 -3.09
C TYR A 264 5.31 21.45 -4.49
N VAL A 265 4.30 21.72 -5.34
CA VAL A 265 4.33 21.28 -6.74
C VAL A 265 5.51 21.93 -7.48
N TYR A 266 5.74 23.23 -7.26
CA TYR A 266 6.90 23.94 -7.81
C TYR A 266 8.23 23.33 -7.33
N LEU A 267 8.39 23.08 -6.03
CA LEU A 267 9.57 22.43 -5.48
C LEU A 267 9.75 21.02 -6.04
N PHE A 268 8.67 20.25 -6.18
CA PHE A 268 8.73 18.93 -6.77
C PHE A 268 9.31 18.99 -8.20
N VAL A 269 8.83 19.92 -9.03
CA VAL A 269 9.38 20.12 -10.37
C VAL A 269 10.86 20.51 -10.29
N ILE A 270 11.23 21.52 -9.49
CA ILE A 270 12.64 21.97 -9.45
C ILE A 270 13.62 20.92 -8.93
N TYR A 271 13.24 20.14 -7.92
CA TYR A 271 14.17 19.23 -7.27
C TYR A 271 14.14 17.81 -7.85
N TYR A 272 13.11 17.45 -8.62
CA TYR A 272 12.93 16.10 -9.17
C TYR A 272 12.80 16.03 -10.71
N THR A 273 12.89 17.14 -11.44
CA THR A 273 13.17 17.15 -12.90
C THR A 273 14.51 17.77 -13.21
#